data_AF-A0A3Q0IZW2-F1
#
_entry.id   AF-A0A3Q0IZW2-F1
#
_cell.length_a   1.000
_cell.length_b   1.000
_cell.length_c   1.000
_cell.angle_alpha   90.00
_cell.angle_beta   90.00
_cell.angle_gamma   90.00
#
_symmetry.space_group_name_H-M   'P 1'
#
loop_
_entity.id
_entity.type
_entity.pdbx_description
1 polymer ?
#
loop_
_entity_poly.entity_id
_entity_poly.type
_entity_poly.pdbx_seq_one_letter_code
_entity_poly.pdbx_strand_id
1 'polypeptide(L)'
;MEELIFFIIVLSAIALVLVLVKTFFFLRDTPIFDIYHRPGIFFPVKYCILRVLFLFKDQTQRDIQLLDELQPFSNSPKAFDAVFFDGANQDGDYFIMGSERRPNGIVNGLFYLVGTNTVKSQQDPWKIFDVSFDGVFQSATPAYFSYDTHFNRHAMAYSMAKEPWSLAYFRHLKTAHQNHYEQIGK
;
A
#
# COMPACT_ATOMS: atom_id res chain seq x y z
N MET A 1 -20.17 43.90 -40.36
CA MET A 1 -19.36 43.85 -39.12
C MET A 1 -20.06 43.09 -38.01
N GLU A 2 -21.35 43.32 -37.78
CA GLU A 2 -22.08 42.69 -36.67
C GLU A 2 -22.17 41.15 -36.77
N GLU A 3 -22.41 40.58 -37.95
CA GLU A 3 -22.44 39.12 -38.10
C GLU A 3 -21.08 38.45 -37.82
N LEU A 4 -19.99 39.12 -38.18
CA LEU A 4 -18.63 38.65 -37.90
C LEU A 4 -18.37 38.64 -36.39
N ILE A 5 -18.81 39.69 -35.69
CA ILE A 5 -18.68 39.81 -34.23
C ILE A 5 -19.50 38.72 -33.54
N PHE A 6 -20.74 38.48 -33.98
CA PHE A 6 -21.59 37.42 -33.46
C PHE A 6 -20.94 36.02 -33.61
N PHE A 7 -20.39 35.73 -34.79
CA PHE A 7 -19.73 34.46 -35.06
C PHE A 7 -18.50 34.24 -34.17
N ILE A 8 -17.70 35.29 -33.95
CA ILE A 8 -16.53 35.25 -33.05
C ILE A 8 -16.95 34.98 -31.60
N ILE A 9 -18.04 35.60 -31.13
CA ILE A 9 -18.54 35.38 -29.76
C ILE A 9 -19.00 33.93 -29.58
N VAL A 10 -19.77 33.39 -30.54
CA VAL A 10 -20.26 32.01 -30.48
C VAL A 10 -19.10 31.01 -30.48
N LEU A 11 -18.12 31.18 -31.38
CA LEU A 11 -16.94 30.33 -31.42
C LEU A 11 -16.11 30.40 -30.14
N SER A 12 -15.95 31.60 -29.57
CA SER A 12 -15.22 31.81 -28.31
C SER A 12 -15.93 31.14 -27.13
N ALA A 13 -17.27 31.19 -27.10
CA ALA A 13 -18.07 30.51 -26.08
C ALA A 13 -17.96 28.98 -26.20
N ILE A 14 -18.03 28.43 -27.42
CA ILE A 14 -17.84 26.99 -27.66
C ILE A 14 -16.44 26.56 -27.22
N ALA A 15 -15.40 27.30 -27.61
CA ALA A 15 -14.02 27.02 -27.21
C ALA A 15 -13.86 27.06 -25.68
N LEU A 16 -14.47 28.04 -25.00
CA LEU A 16 -14.46 28.13 -23.55
C LEU A 16 -15.15 26.92 -22.90
N VAL A 17 -16.32 26.51 -23.39
CA VAL A 17 -17.02 25.31 -22.89
C VAL A 17 -16.16 24.07 -23.08
N LEU A 18 -15.52 23.89 -24.24
CA LEU A 18 -14.63 22.75 -24.50
C LEU A 18 -13.39 22.78 -23.59
N VAL A 19 -12.81 23.95 -23.31
CA VAL A 19 -11.70 24.10 -22.37
C VAL A 19 -12.14 23.78 -20.95
N LEU A 20 -13.32 24.22 -20.53
CA LEU A 20 -13.85 23.92 -19.20
C LEU A 20 -14.16 22.43 -19.05
N VAL A 21 -14.78 21.80 -20.06
CA VAL A 21 -15.00 20.35 -20.11
C VAL A 21 -13.66 19.61 -20.07
N LYS A 22 -12.68 20.01 -20.89
CA LYS A 22 -11.33 19.43 -20.87
C LYS A 22 -10.65 19.58 -19.51
N THR A 23 -10.79 20.74 -18.88
CA THR A 23 -10.16 21.02 -17.58
C THR A 23 -10.84 20.27 -16.44
N PHE A 24 -12.17 20.17 -16.49
CA PHE A 24 -12.96 19.53 -15.46
C PHE A 24 -12.89 18.00 -15.54
N PHE A 25 -12.87 17.44 -16.75
CA PHE A 25 -12.91 16.00 -16.96
C PHE A 25 -11.56 15.37 -17.33
N PHE A 26 -10.62 16.10 -17.97
CA PHE A 26 -9.44 15.49 -18.60
C PHE A 26 -8.08 16.00 -18.08
N LEU A 27 -8.01 17.09 -17.30
CA LEU A 27 -6.73 17.60 -16.75
C LEU A 27 -6.31 16.95 -15.42
N ARG A 28 -6.89 15.81 -15.01
CA ARG A 28 -6.74 15.30 -13.64
C ARG A 28 -6.18 13.87 -13.50
N ASP A 29 -5.50 13.36 -14.51
CA ASP A 29 -5.19 11.92 -14.54
C ASP A 29 -3.71 11.54 -14.56
N THR A 30 -2.73 12.46 -14.43
CA THR A 30 -1.34 11.99 -14.27
C THR A 30 -1.14 11.44 -12.86
N PRO A 31 -0.94 10.12 -12.70
CA PRO A 31 -0.66 9.55 -11.39
C PRO A 31 0.72 10.05 -10.94
N ILE A 32 0.93 10.15 -9.63
CA ILE A 32 2.27 10.44 -9.11
C ILE A 32 3.14 9.21 -9.41
N PHE A 33 4.26 9.41 -10.09
CA PHE A 33 5.15 8.34 -10.56
C PHE A 33 4.46 7.31 -11.47
N ASP A 34 3.38 7.70 -12.18
CA ASP A 34 2.54 6.79 -13.00
C ASP A 34 1.91 5.62 -12.23
N ILE A 35 1.97 5.65 -10.89
CA ILE A 35 1.46 4.59 -10.01
C ILE A 35 0.34 5.10 -9.11
N TYR A 36 0.48 6.29 -8.50
CA TYR A 36 -0.44 6.75 -7.46
C TYR A 36 -1.48 7.74 -7.97
N HIS A 37 -2.75 7.31 -8.05
CA HIS A 37 -3.85 8.17 -8.45
C HIS A 37 -4.09 9.34 -7.48
N ARG A 38 -4.54 10.47 -8.02
CA ARG A 38 -4.88 11.68 -7.25
C ARG A 38 -6.39 11.78 -7.03
N PRO A 39 -6.85 12.47 -5.97
CA PRO A 39 -8.29 12.73 -5.77
C PRO A 39 -8.95 13.43 -6.98
N GLY A 40 -9.81 12.70 -7.68
CA GLY A 40 -10.64 13.25 -8.76
C GLY A 40 -11.86 14.03 -8.25
N ILE A 41 -12.65 14.60 -9.16
CA ILE A 41 -13.87 15.35 -8.81
C ILE A 41 -14.91 14.51 -8.05
N PHE A 42 -14.96 13.19 -8.31
CA PHE A 42 -15.86 12.25 -7.65
C PHE A 42 -15.29 11.67 -6.35
N PHE A 43 -14.04 12.00 -6.01
CA PHE A 43 -13.39 11.56 -4.77
C PHE A 43 -14.25 11.75 -3.53
N PRO A 44 -14.82 12.95 -3.23
CA PRO A 44 -15.59 13.15 -2.00
C PRO A 44 -16.82 12.23 -1.93
N VAL A 45 -17.51 12.04 -3.06
CA VAL A 45 -18.68 11.15 -3.14
C VAL A 45 -18.27 9.70 -2.88
N LYS A 46 -17.24 9.22 -3.60
CA LYS A 46 -16.66 7.87 -3.43
C LYS A 46 -16.20 7.62 -1.99
N TYR A 47 -15.50 8.59 -1.41
CA TYR A 47 -14.98 8.54 -0.05
C TYR A 47 -16.12 8.44 0.97
N CYS A 48 -17.16 9.27 0.85
CA CYS A 48 -18.33 9.21 1.74
C CYS A 48 -19.04 7.85 1.66
N ILE A 49 -19.25 7.31 0.45
CA ILE A 49 -19.85 5.99 0.26
C ILE A 49 -19.04 4.90 0.98
N LEU A 50 -17.72 4.85 0.74
CA LEU A 50 -16.83 3.86 1.36
C LEU A 50 -16.75 4.02 2.88
N ARG A 51 -16.74 5.26 3.38
CA ARG A 51 -16.77 5.56 4.82
C ARG A 51 -18.00 4.97 5.48
N VAL A 52 -19.18 5.20 4.90
CA VAL A 52 -20.44 4.63 5.39
C VAL A 52 -20.40 3.10 5.35
N LEU A 53 -19.96 2.52 4.23
CA LEU A 53 -19.84 1.06 4.09
C LEU A 53 -18.90 0.45 5.15
N PHE A 54 -17.76 1.08 5.43
CA PHE A 54 -16.82 0.60 6.45
C PHE A 54 -17.24 0.88 7.90
N LEU A 55 -18.24 1.74 8.13
CA LEU A 55 -18.87 1.86 9.44
C LEU A 55 -19.79 0.67 9.72
N PHE A 56 -20.47 0.16 8.69
CA PHE A 56 -21.37 -1.00 8.79
C PHE A 56 -20.68 -2.35 8.57
N LYS A 57 -19.41 -2.34 8.12
CA LYS A 57 -18.62 -3.57 8.03
C LYS A 57 -18.37 -4.07 9.44
N ASP A 58 -19.02 -5.17 9.78
CA ASP A 58 -18.84 -5.87 11.04
C ASP A 58 -17.34 -6.16 11.25
N GLN A 59 -16.78 -5.56 12.29
CA GLN A 59 -15.45 -5.87 12.75
C GLN A 59 -15.61 -7.10 13.63
N THR A 60 -15.76 -8.26 13.00
CA THR A 60 -15.68 -9.53 13.70
C THR A 60 -14.33 -9.53 14.40
N GLN A 61 -14.38 -9.33 15.71
CA GLN A 61 -13.23 -9.36 16.59
C GLN A 61 -12.68 -10.77 16.44
N ARG A 62 -11.66 -10.92 15.57
CA ARG A 62 -11.04 -12.22 15.39
C ARG A 62 -10.40 -12.56 16.72
N ASP A 63 -10.69 -13.74 17.24
CA ASP A 63 -10.01 -14.21 18.42
C ASP A 63 -8.51 -14.18 18.14
N ILE A 64 -7.81 -13.42 18.95
CA ILE A 64 -6.39 -13.17 18.85
C ILE A 64 -5.63 -14.49 18.94
N GLN A 65 -6.14 -15.41 19.77
CA GLN A 65 -5.55 -16.71 19.98
C GLN A 65 -5.62 -17.54 18.69
N LEU A 66 -6.69 -17.41 17.90
CA LEU A 66 -6.82 -18.08 16.59
C LEU A 66 -5.84 -17.54 15.54
N LEU A 67 -5.34 -16.31 15.69
CA LEU A 67 -4.36 -15.72 14.76
C LEU A 67 -2.93 -16.15 15.08
N ASP A 68 -2.66 -16.50 16.34
CA ASP A 68 -1.35 -17.00 16.81
C ASP A 68 -1.20 -18.52 16.61
N GLU A 69 -2.26 -19.19 16.14
CA GLU A 69 -2.26 -20.60 15.78
C GLU A 69 -1.73 -20.85 14.36
N LEU A 70 -1.24 -22.08 14.16
CA LEU A 70 -0.81 -22.57 12.86
C LEU A 70 -1.98 -22.60 11.86
N GLN A 71 -2.04 -21.61 10.96
CA GLN A 71 -3.09 -21.52 9.94
C GLN A 71 -3.12 -22.74 9.00
N PRO A 72 -4.28 -23.34 8.70
CA PRO A 72 -4.35 -24.42 7.73
C PRO A 72 -4.07 -23.91 6.31
N PHE A 73 -3.35 -24.70 5.51
CA PHE A 73 -3.20 -24.38 4.09
C PHE A 73 -4.50 -24.63 3.33
N SER A 74 -4.77 -23.78 2.35
CA SER A 74 -5.78 -24.09 1.32
C SER A 74 -5.27 -25.17 0.36
N ASN A 75 -6.16 -25.76 -0.44
CA ASN A 75 -5.80 -26.75 -1.46
C ASN A 75 -4.98 -26.18 -2.63
N SER A 76 -4.61 -24.90 -2.59
CA SER A 76 -3.80 -24.28 -3.63
C SER A 76 -2.35 -24.75 -3.55
N PRO A 77 -1.71 -25.16 -4.66
CA PRO A 77 -0.28 -25.48 -4.68
C PRO A 77 0.60 -24.25 -4.36
N LYS A 78 0.02 -23.03 -4.43
CA LYS A 78 0.67 -21.78 -4.06
C LYS A 78 0.32 -21.32 -2.66
N ALA A 79 -0.34 -22.13 -1.82
CA ALA A 79 -0.59 -21.76 -0.44
C ALA A 79 0.74 -21.57 0.31
N PHE A 80 0.81 -20.53 1.14
CA PHE A 80 1.91 -20.29 2.05
C PHE A 80 1.41 -19.52 3.26
N ASP A 81 2.19 -19.58 4.31
CA ASP A 81 2.04 -18.78 5.51
C ASP A 81 3.42 -18.27 5.87
N ALA A 82 3.55 -16.98 6.12
CA ALA A 82 4.85 -16.31 6.18
C ALA A 82 4.90 -15.26 7.26
N VAL A 83 6.07 -15.13 7.87
CA VAL A 83 6.42 -14.04 8.77
C VAL A 83 7.54 -13.25 8.10
N PHE A 84 7.38 -11.94 8.03
CA PHE A 84 8.39 -11.00 7.53
C PHE A 84 8.73 -9.98 8.62
N PHE A 85 9.98 -9.54 8.60
CA PHE A 85 10.59 -8.57 9.47
C PHE A 85 11.31 -7.57 8.58
N ASP A 86 10.71 -6.38 8.46
CA ASP A 86 11.23 -5.34 7.59
C ASP A 86 11.61 -4.14 8.46
N GLY A 87 12.77 -3.57 8.19
CA GLY A 87 13.28 -2.40 8.89
C GLY A 87 14.06 -1.51 7.93
N ALA A 88 13.88 -0.19 8.05
CA ALA A 88 14.64 0.78 7.28
C ALA A 88 15.00 1.98 8.15
N ASN A 89 16.14 2.62 7.87
CA ASN A 89 16.56 3.87 8.51
C ASN A 89 16.43 5.07 7.56
N GLN A 90 16.67 6.28 8.09
CA GLN A 90 16.59 7.53 7.30
C GLN A 90 17.70 7.64 6.24
N ASP A 91 18.79 6.90 6.42
CA ASP A 91 19.95 6.89 5.52
C ASP A 91 19.75 5.96 4.31
N GLY A 92 18.62 5.25 4.26
CA GLY A 92 18.25 4.37 3.16
C GLY A 92 18.81 2.95 3.28
N ASP A 93 19.39 2.59 4.43
CA ASP A 93 19.70 1.18 4.72
C ASP A 93 18.39 0.46 5.10
N TYR A 94 18.19 -0.73 4.55
CA TYR A 94 17.05 -1.57 4.86
C TYR A 94 17.42 -3.04 5.04
N PHE A 95 16.71 -3.67 5.95
CA PHE A 95 16.79 -5.07 6.32
C PHE A 95 15.41 -5.69 6.12
N ILE A 96 15.36 -6.83 5.44
CA ILE A 96 14.14 -7.61 5.21
C ILE A 96 14.51 -9.06 5.48
N MET A 97 13.88 -9.67 6.46
CA MET A 97 14.02 -11.10 6.73
C MET A 97 12.64 -11.72 6.78
N GLY A 98 12.48 -12.91 6.22
CA GLY A 98 11.23 -13.63 6.33
C GLY A 98 11.42 -15.13 6.30
N SER A 99 10.39 -15.83 6.76
CA SER A 99 10.28 -17.28 6.63
C SER A 99 8.87 -17.62 6.21
N GLU A 100 8.74 -18.35 5.11
CA GLU A 100 7.47 -18.86 4.61
C GLU A 100 7.43 -20.39 4.73
N ARG A 101 6.36 -20.92 5.32
CA ARG A 101 6.03 -22.35 5.25
C ARG A 101 5.11 -22.64 4.09
N ARG A 102 5.31 -23.78 3.45
CA ARG A 102 4.59 -24.29 2.27
C ARG A 102 4.05 -25.70 2.56
N PRO A 103 3.10 -26.21 1.75
CA PRO A 103 2.69 -27.61 1.81
C PRO A 103 3.89 -28.58 1.75
N ASN A 104 3.71 -29.77 2.32
CA ASN A 104 4.73 -30.84 2.38
C ASN A 104 5.97 -30.51 3.21
N GLY A 105 5.85 -29.59 4.18
CA GLY A 105 6.92 -29.29 5.13
C GLY A 105 8.09 -28.49 4.55
N ILE A 106 7.90 -27.84 3.40
CA ILE A 106 8.89 -26.95 2.81
C ILE A 106 8.87 -25.61 3.55
N VAL A 107 10.04 -25.09 3.90
CA VAL A 107 10.22 -23.75 4.48
C VAL A 107 11.21 -22.98 3.61
N ASN A 108 10.80 -21.83 3.08
CA ASN A 108 11.70 -20.94 2.36
C ASN A 108 12.01 -19.73 3.24
N GLY A 109 13.30 -19.48 3.46
CA GLY A 109 13.78 -18.28 4.14
C GLY A 109 14.13 -17.18 3.13
N LEU A 110 13.91 -15.94 3.53
CA LEU A 110 14.32 -14.73 2.82
C LEU A 110 15.20 -13.91 3.76
N PHE A 111 16.31 -13.40 3.24
CA PHE A 111 17.16 -12.44 3.95
C PHE A 111 17.76 -11.46 2.94
N TYR A 112 17.36 -10.20 3.05
CA TYR A 112 17.96 -9.08 2.34
C TYR A 112 18.49 -8.09 3.37
N LEU A 113 19.76 -7.75 3.22
CA LEU A 113 20.34 -6.60 3.88
C LEU A 113 20.88 -5.72 2.76
N VAL A 114 20.36 -4.51 2.67
CA VAL A 114 20.80 -3.52 1.70
C VAL A 114 21.21 -2.29 2.47
N GLY A 115 22.50 -2.05 2.48
CA GLY A 115 23.11 -0.86 3.04
C GLY A 115 24.50 -0.73 2.50
N THR A 116 25.24 0.27 2.94
CA THR A 116 26.67 0.28 2.68
C THR A 116 27.31 -0.88 3.47
N ASN A 117 28.04 -1.79 2.79
CA ASN A 117 28.80 -2.90 3.41
C ASN A 117 29.94 -2.42 4.34
N THR A 118 29.88 -1.16 4.75
CA THR A 118 30.95 -0.37 5.33
C THR A 118 30.31 0.63 6.29
N VAL A 119 30.33 0.32 7.58
CA VAL A 119 29.91 1.29 8.61
C VAL A 119 31.09 2.25 8.84
N LYS A 120 30.85 3.56 8.69
CA LYS A 120 31.85 4.60 8.99
C LYS A 120 31.80 4.95 10.47
N SER A 121 32.96 5.11 11.10
CA SER A 121 33.01 5.60 12.48
C SER A 121 32.45 7.02 12.57
N GLN A 122 31.55 7.27 13.53
CA GLN A 122 31.04 8.61 13.81
C GLN A 122 32.14 9.57 14.30
N GLN A 123 33.20 9.03 14.92
CA GLN A 123 34.33 9.82 15.44
C GLN A 123 35.42 10.05 14.39
N ASP A 124 35.53 9.17 13.39
CA ASP A 124 36.51 9.27 12.31
C ASP A 124 35.89 8.80 10.97
N PRO A 125 35.45 9.74 10.11
CA PRO A 125 34.80 9.43 8.84
C PRO A 125 35.65 8.65 7.83
N TRP A 126 36.97 8.58 8.05
CA TRP A 126 37.91 7.85 7.19
C TRP A 126 38.11 6.40 7.62
N LYS A 127 37.61 6.03 8.80
CA LYS A 127 37.68 4.66 9.31
C LYS A 127 36.43 3.88 8.94
N ILE A 128 36.65 2.88 8.07
CA ILE A 128 35.62 1.99 7.55
C ILE A 128 35.80 0.61 8.18
N PHE A 129 34.70 0.01 8.65
CA PHE A 129 34.70 -1.36 9.16
C PHE A 129 33.95 -2.29 8.23
N ASP A 130 34.53 -3.46 7.99
CA ASP A 130 33.83 -4.62 7.42
C ASP A 130 33.02 -5.25 8.57
N VAL A 131 31.71 -5.37 8.39
CA VAL A 131 30.79 -5.76 9.47
C VAL A 131 30.05 -7.02 9.08
N SER A 132 30.16 -8.05 9.93
CA SER A 132 29.31 -9.24 9.90
C SER A 132 28.21 -9.08 10.95
N PHE A 133 26.97 -9.38 10.57
CA PHE A 133 25.82 -9.33 11.47
C PHE A 133 25.38 -10.75 11.81
N ASP A 134 25.59 -11.13 13.06
CA ASP A 134 24.99 -12.33 13.66
C ASP A 134 23.91 -11.88 14.65
N GLY A 135 22.66 -12.24 14.38
CA GLY A 135 21.51 -11.85 15.20
C GLY A 135 20.69 -13.06 15.62
N VAL A 136 20.39 -13.16 16.91
CA VAL A 136 19.34 -14.05 17.44
C VAL A 136 18.17 -13.17 17.84
N PHE A 137 17.03 -13.35 17.18
CA PHE A 137 15.82 -12.61 17.53
C PHE A 137 15.19 -13.20 18.80
N GLN A 138 15.02 -12.35 19.81
CA GLN A 138 14.23 -12.63 21.01
C GLN A 138 13.20 -11.51 21.17
N SER A 139 11.92 -11.86 21.08
CA SER A 139 10.85 -10.91 21.34
C SER A 139 10.84 -10.55 22.84
N ALA A 140 10.94 -9.26 23.16
CA ALA A 140 10.75 -8.76 24.53
C ALA A 140 9.29 -8.82 24.98
N THR A 141 8.34 -9.07 24.06
CA THR A 141 6.97 -9.42 24.39
C THR A 141 6.87 -10.94 24.51
N PRO A 142 6.68 -11.50 25.72
CA PRO A 142 6.72 -12.94 25.94
C PRO A 142 5.50 -13.69 25.41
N ALA A 143 4.49 -13.01 24.84
CA ALA A 143 3.19 -13.64 24.57
C ALA A 143 2.40 -13.12 23.36
N TYR A 144 2.81 -12.04 22.69
CA TYR A 144 1.95 -11.47 21.63
C TYR A 144 2.76 -10.96 20.44
N PHE A 145 2.47 -11.54 19.27
CA PHE A 145 2.72 -10.95 17.97
C PHE A 145 1.74 -9.78 17.76
N SER A 146 2.19 -8.65 17.20
CA SER A 146 1.35 -7.46 17.01
C SER A 146 0.56 -7.54 15.70
N TYR A 147 -0.38 -8.48 15.59
CA TYR A 147 -1.23 -8.62 14.40
C TYR A 147 -2.09 -7.35 14.19
N ASP A 148 -1.98 -6.72 13.02
CA ASP A 148 -2.93 -5.69 12.61
C ASP A 148 -4.14 -6.41 12.01
N THR A 149 -5.19 -6.56 12.82
CA THR A 149 -6.41 -7.22 12.37
C THR A 149 -7.08 -6.47 11.21
N HIS A 150 -6.87 -5.15 11.13
CA HIS A 150 -7.64 -4.27 10.26
C HIS A 150 -6.87 -3.01 9.88
N PHE A 151 -6.63 -2.84 8.58
CA PHE A 151 -6.24 -1.54 8.01
C PHE A 151 -7.18 -0.43 8.49
N ASN A 152 -6.60 0.72 8.81
CA ASN A 152 -7.35 1.91 9.22
C ASN A 152 -8.46 2.24 8.21
N ARG A 153 -9.71 2.29 8.69
CA ARG A 153 -10.92 2.53 7.85
C ARG A 153 -10.84 3.82 7.03
N HIS A 154 -10.24 4.87 7.58
CA HIS A 154 -10.01 6.10 6.84
C HIS A 154 -8.99 5.90 5.74
N ALA A 155 -7.85 5.26 6.05
CA ALA A 155 -6.80 5.01 5.08
C ALA A 155 -7.31 4.16 3.90
N MET A 156 -8.08 3.09 4.18
CA MET A 156 -8.72 2.28 3.14
C MET A 156 -9.73 3.06 2.30
N ALA A 157 -10.67 3.78 2.94
CA ALA A 157 -11.66 4.57 2.20
C ALA A 157 -10.99 5.63 1.34
N TYR A 158 -9.95 6.26 1.87
CA TYR A 158 -9.18 7.31 1.20
C TYR A 158 -8.39 6.76 0.01
N SER A 159 -7.71 5.64 0.13
CA SER A 159 -6.97 5.02 -0.99
C SER A 159 -7.91 4.56 -2.09
N MET A 160 -8.96 3.81 -1.75
CA MET A 160 -9.93 3.27 -2.71
C MET A 160 -10.75 4.38 -3.42
N ALA A 161 -10.96 5.53 -2.78
CA ALA A 161 -11.69 6.64 -3.39
C ALA A 161 -10.88 7.40 -4.46
N LYS A 162 -9.54 7.30 -4.41
CA LYS A 162 -8.65 7.89 -5.44
C LYS A 162 -8.67 7.09 -6.74
N GLU A 163 -8.97 5.81 -6.66
CA GLU A 163 -8.90 4.90 -7.80
C GLU A 163 -9.99 5.20 -8.85
N PRO A 164 -9.68 5.00 -10.14
CA PRO A 164 -10.68 4.98 -11.20
C PRO A 164 -11.57 3.74 -10.98
N TRP A 165 -12.75 3.96 -10.40
CA TRP A 165 -13.80 2.96 -10.13
C TRP A 165 -14.30 2.31 -11.42
N SER A 166 -13.47 1.45 -11.99
CA SER A 166 -13.69 0.72 -13.23
C SER A 166 -14.06 -0.71 -12.92
N LEU A 167 -14.69 -1.40 -13.88
CA LEU A 167 -14.98 -2.82 -13.74
C LEU A 167 -13.71 -3.65 -13.51
N ALA A 168 -12.61 -3.29 -14.19
CA ALA A 168 -11.31 -3.94 -14.02
C ALA A 168 -10.79 -3.78 -12.58
N TYR A 169 -10.84 -2.56 -12.03
CA TYR A 169 -10.47 -2.30 -10.63
C TYR A 169 -11.24 -3.18 -9.65
N PHE A 170 -12.57 -3.25 -9.76
CA PHE A 170 -13.37 -4.08 -8.85
C PHE A 170 -13.18 -5.59 -9.06
N ARG A 171 -12.91 -6.04 -10.30
CA ARG A 171 -12.51 -7.43 -10.56
C ARG A 171 -11.18 -7.76 -9.88
N HIS A 172 -10.20 -6.87 -9.96
CA HIS A 172 -8.91 -7.03 -9.28
C HIS A 172 -9.07 -7.06 -7.77
N LEU A 173 -9.86 -6.15 -7.19
CA LEU A 173 -10.18 -6.16 -5.75
C LEU A 173 -10.84 -7.48 -5.31
N LYS A 174 -11.72 -8.04 -6.14
CA LYS A 174 -12.38 -9.32 -5.86
C LYS A 174 -11.40 -10.49 -5.84
N THR A 175 -10.37 -10.45 -6.67
CA THR A 175 -9.33 -11.49 -6.77
C THR A 175 -8.14 -11.27 -5.85
N ALA A 176 -7.91 -10.02 -5.41
CA ALA A 176 -6.84 -9.66 -4.51
C ALA A 176 -7.17 -10.15 -3.10
N HIS A 177 -6.69 -11.35 -2.77
CA HIS A 177 -6.77 -11.93 -1.43
C HIS A 177 -5.68 -11.43 -0.48
N GLN A 178 -4.99 -10.32 -0.81
CA GLN A 178 -3.91 -9.80 0.02
C GLN A 178 -4.48 -9.01 1.21
N ASN A 179 -4.71 -9.72 2.31
CA ASN A 179 -4.57 -9.13 3.65
C ASN A 179 -3.09 -9.25 4.01
N HIS A 180 -2.24 -8.45 3.36
CA HIS A 180 -0.82 -8.42 3.68
C HIS A 180 -0.62 -7.78 5.06
N TYR A 181 0.24 -8.40 5.87
CA TYR A 181 0.64 -7.98 7.20
C TYR A 181 2.10 -7.52 7.15
N GLU A 182 2.34 -6.27 7.49
CA GLU A 182 3.66 -5.65 7.59
C GLU A 182 3.80 -5.13 9.02
N GLN A 183 4.73 -5.70 9.79
CA GLN A 183 5.06 -5.16 11.10
C GLN A 183 5.97 -3.94 10.91
N ILE A 184 5.42 -2.73 10.99
CA ILE A 184 6.24 -1.53 11.11
C ILE A 184 6.75 -1.48 12.55
N GLY A 185 8.04 -1.79 12.74
CA GLY A 185 8.73 -1.55 14.00
C GLY A 185 8.62 -0.08 14.40
N LYS A 186 8.32 0.19 15.68
CA LYS A 186 8.42 1.55 16.24
C LYS A 186 9.86 1.93 16.50
#